data_AF-A0A0L6HVX8-F1
#
_entry.id   AF-A0A0L6HVX8-F1
#
_cell.length_a   1.000
_cell.length_b   1.000
_cell.length_c   1.000
_cell.angle_alpha   90.00
_cell.angle_beta   90.00
_cell.angle_gamma   90.00
#
_symmetry.space_group_name_H-M   'P 1'
#
loop_
_entity.id
_entity.type
_entity.pdbx_description
1 polymer ?
#
loop_
_entity_poly.entity_id
_entity_poly.type
_entity_poly.pdbx_seq_one_letter_code
_entity_poly.pdbx_strand_id
1 'polypeptide(L)'
;MPRRGDARLIAVVLGAALLLTGCTSKTAAAEPVPTPTHLDLGTWDEEASGNGLVLLDAASARATMLAAVRDAGTATMTGTYTNGAGRTLAMVVHGSSEQTVAEFTVDGATTSVVMSEGQAYVRPSATAAAEGLDAGVYSCVSEDDAALTQWSSLLHPLQTLAEYTGDASTLGAPRDDAVDLVMGADGTLGALRVQTQGPALPISLTRADAAGTLQLEFSGWGDEIDVPDLGSPAGC
;
A
#
# COMPACT_ATOMS: atom_id res chain seq x y z
N MET A 1 29.79 -3.20 61.27
CA MET A 1 29.46 -3.48 62.69
C MET A 1 28.04 -2.95 62.96
N PRO A 2 27.31 -3.57 63.90
CA PRO A 2 25.87 -3.89 63.89
C PRO A 2 24.99 -2.67 64.28
N ARG A 3 23.65 -2.62 64.31
CA ARG A 3 22.57 -3.63 64.43
C ARG A 3 21.22 -2.88 64.26
N ARG A 4 20.22 -3.62 63.75
CA ARG A 4 18.80 -3.66 64.13
C ARG A 4 18.12 -2.45 64.79
N GLY A 5 16.97 -2.10 64.22
CA GLY A 5 15.75 -1.67 64.91
C GLY A 5 14.65 -1.60 63.87
N ASP A 6 13.86 -2.67 63.65
CA ASP A 6 12.59 -2.94 64.34
C ASP A 6 11.63 -1.74 64.34
N ALA A 7 10.59 -1.80 63.50
CA ALA A 7 9.18 -1.69 63.88
C ALA A 7 8.36 -1.54 62.59
N ARG A 8 7.61 -2.57 62.17
CA ARG A 8 6.24 -2.87 62.61
C ARG A 8 5.25 -1.72 62.40
N LEU A 9 4.15 -2.11 61.74
CA LEU A 9 2.75 -1.75 61.99
C LEU A 9 2.07 -0.80 60.99
N ILE A 10 0.99 -1.37 60.41
CA ILE A 10 -0.35 -0.76 60.23
C ILE A 10 -0.46 0.25 59.09
N ALA A 11 -1.56 0.39 58.35
CA ALA A 11 -2.71 -0.41 57.96
C ALA A 11 -3.53 0.56 57.08
N VAL A 12 -4.23 0.01 56.08
CA VAL A 12 -5.59 0.37 55.63
C VAL A 12 -6.03 1.83 55.77
N VAL A 13 -6.21 2.53 54.64
CA VAL A 13 -7.37 3.43 54.35
C VAL A 13 -7.53 3.43 52.81
N LEU A 14 -8.46 2.66 52.24
CA LEU A 14 -9.86 3.01 51.93
C LEU A 14 -10.05 4.30 51.12
N GLY A 15 -10.65 4.16 49.93
CA GLY A 15 -11.59 5.15 49.41
C GLY A 15 -11.01 6.31 48.60
N ALA A 16 -10.87 6.08 47.29
CA ALA A 16 -11.09 7.15 46.32
C ALA A 16 -11.77 6.55 45.07
N ALA A 17 -13.02 6.12 45.25
CA ALA A 17 -13.97 6.06 44.16
C ALA A 17 -14.31 7.51 43.78
N LEU A 18 -13.52 8.09 42.89
CA LEU A 18 -13.80 9.40 42.27
C LEU A 18 -14.13 9.18 40.81
N LEU A 19 -15.44 9.11 40.57
CA LEU A 19 -16.15 9.77 39.49
C LEU A 19 -15.57 9.55 38.08
N LEU A 20 -15.91 8.38 37.52
CA LEU A 20 -16.12 8.22 36.09
C LEU A 20 -17.30 9.12 35.67
N THR A 21 -17.05 10.42 35.47
CA THR A 21 -17.93 11.26 34.66
C THR A 21 -17.74 10.80 33.22
N GLY A 22 -18.53 9.81 32.83
CA GLY A 22 -18.66 9.42 31.44
C GLY A 22 -19.05 10.64 30.64
N CYS A 23 -18.17 11.04 29.71
CA CYS A 23 -18.54 11.91 28.61
C CYS A 23 -19.57 11.15 27.75
N THR A 24 -20.83 11.16 28.17
CA THR A 24 -21.95 10.96 27.24
C THR A 24 -22.02 12.22 26.39
N SER A 25 -21.03 12.39 25.51
CA SER A 25 -21.22 13.15 24.30
C SER A 25 -22.27 12.37 23.54
N LYS A 26 -23.52 12.82 23.68
CA LYS A 26 -24.61 12.49 22.77
C LYS A 26 -24.09 12.85 21.39
N THR A 27 -23.49 11.89 20.70
CA THR A 27 -23.19 11.99 19.28
C THR A 27 -24.53 12.34 18.66
N ALA A 28 -24.71 13.61 18.29
CA ALA A 28 -25.83 13.99 17.45
C ALA A 28 -25.74 13.04 16.25
N ALA A 29 -26.80 12.26 16.02
CA ALA A 29 -26.90 11.48 14.81
C ALA A 29 -26.56 12.45 13.67
N ALA A 30 -25.48 12.15 12.94
CA ALA A 30 -25.12 12.95 11.79
C ALA A 30 -26.39 13.11 10.96
N GLU A 31 -26.76 14.35 10.65
CA GLU A 31 -27.89 14.57 9.76
C GLU A 31 -27.64 13.72 8.51
N PRO A 32 -28.60 12.86 8.11
CA PRO A 32 -28.40 12.01 6.95
C PRO A 32 -28.08 12.93 5.79
N VAL A 33 -26.90 12.74 5.20
CA VAL A 33 -26.50 13.46 3.99
C VAL A 33 -27.65 13.31 3.01
N PRO A 34 -28.22 14.40 2.48
CA PRO A 34 -29.36 14.31 1.59
C PRO A 34 -28.99 13.37 0.44
N THR A 35 -29.76 12.30 0.30
CA THR A 35 -29.59 11.37 -0.81
C THR A 35 -29.66 12.17 -2.10
N PRO A 36 -28.66 12.08 -3.00
CA PRO A 36 -28.71 12.78 -4.28
C PRO A 36 -30.00 12.43 -5.02
N THR A 37 -30.99 13.31 -5.02
CA THR A 37 -32.31 13.02 -5.61
C THR A 37 -32.34 13.17 -7.14
N HIS A 38 -31.21 13.52 -7.75
CA HIS A 38 -31.09 13.69 -9.21
C HIS A 38 -30.57 12.43 -9.92
N LEU A 39 -30.12 11.42 -9.17
CA LEU A 39 -29.71 10.12 -9.70
C LEU A 39 -30.82 9.11 -9.48
N ASP A 40 -31.56 8.80 -10.54
CA ASP A 40 -32.54 7.71 -10.52
C ASP A 40 -31.82 6.36 -10.66
N LEU A 41 -31.40 5.81 -9.52
CA LEU A 41 -30.74 4.51 -9.44
C LEU A 41 -31.66 3.35 -9.89
N GLY A 42 -32.99 3.55 -9.99
CA GLY A 42 -33.92 2.56 -10.52
C GLY A 42 -33.80 2.37 -12.03
N THR A 43 -33.10 3.29 -12.72
CA THR A 43 -32.80 3.22 -14.15
C THR A 43 -31.33 2.92 -14.44
N TRP A 44 -30.50 2.74 -13.40
CA TRP A 44 -29.09 2.41 -13.55
C TRP A 44 -28.95 0.96 -13.97
N ASP A 45 -28.41 0.76 -15.17
CA ASP A 45 -28.02 -0.54 -15.68
C ASP A 45 -26.50 -0.68 -15.55
N GLU A 46 -26.04 -1.58 -14.67
CA GLU A 46 -24.61 -1.84 -14.44
C GLU A 46 -23.90 -2.33 -15.71
N GLU A 47 -24.60 -3.06 -16.58
CA GLU A 47 -24.04 -3.60 -17.81
C GLU A 47 -23.77 -2.48 -18.84
N ALA A 48 -24.62 -1.46 -18.86
CA ALA A 48 -24.47 -0.29 -19.72
C ALA A 48 -23.65 0.86 -19.09
N SER A 49 -23.65 0.96 -17.76
CA SER A 49 -23.18 2.15 -17.02
C SER A 49 -21.94 1.87 -16.17
N GLY A 50 -21.50 0.61 -16.12
CA GLY A 50 -20.30 0.14 -15.44
C GLY A 50 -20.46 -0.01 -13.93
N ASN A 51 -19.33 -0.17 -13.25
CA ASN A 51 -19.21 -0.47 -11.82
C ASN A 51 -19.57 0.70 -10.87
N GLY A 52 -20.20 1.75 -11.39
CA GLY A 52 -20.67 2.90 -10.60
C GLY A 52 -19.56 3.82 -10.09
N LEU A 53 -18.28 3.55 -10.38
CA LEU A 53 -17.15 4.34 -9.87
C LEU A 53 -17.24 5.83 -10.23
N VAL A 54 -17.76 6.14 -11.42
CA VAL A 54 -17.93 7.51 -11.93
C VAL A 54 -19.00 8.32 -11.20
N LEU A 55 -19.84 7.67 -10.39
CA LEU A 55 -20.89 8.33 -9.59
C LEU A 55 -20.40 8.77 -8.22
N LEU A 56 -19.20 8.36 -7.83
CA LEU A 56 -18.64 8.58 -6.50
C LEU A 56 -17.82 9.88 -6.46
N ASP A 57 -17.62 10.41 -5.26
CA ASP A 57 -16.53 11.37 -5.04
C ASP A 57 -15.17 10.66 -5.07
N ALA A 58 -14.09 11.42 -5.17
CA ALA A 58 -12.73 10.86 -5.29
C ALA A 58 -12.33 9.99 -4.09
N ALA A 59 -12.73 10.36 -2.87
CA ALA A 59 -12.40 9.61 -1.68
C ALA A 59 -13.11 8.24 -1.65
N SER A 60 -14.39 8.23 -2.01
CA SER A 60 -15.22 7.02 -2.11
C SER A 60 -14.77 6.14 -3.27
N ALA A 61 -14.45 6.72 -4.43
CA ALA A 61 -13.89 6.00 -5.58
C ALA A 61 -12.56 5.33 -5.23
N ARG A 62 -11.66 6.05 -4.53
CA ARG A 62 -10.41 5.48 -4.00
C ARG A 62 -10.67 4.30 -3.07
N ALA A 63 -11.59 4.46 -2.12
CA ALA A 63 -11.91 3.39 -1.18
C ALA A 63 -12.47 2.14 -1.88
N THR A 64 -13.35 2.32 -2.86
CA THR A 64 -13.89 1.24 -3.70
C THR A 64 -12.78 0.55 -4.50
N MET A 65 -11.86 1.30 -5.09
CA MET A 65 -10.71 0.74 -5.81
C MET A 65 -9.80 -0.07 -4.89
N LEU A 66 -9.43 0.46 -3.72
CA LEU A 66 -8.59 -0.28 -2.76
C LEU A 66 -9.28 -1.53 -2.20
N ALA A 67 -10.61 -1.53 -2.10
CA ALA A 67 -11.37 -2.73 -1.78
C ALA A 67 -11.29 -3.76 -2.92
N ALA A 68 -11.53 -3.35 -4.16
CA ALA A 68 -11.42 -4.24 -5.33
C ALA A 68 -10.02 -4.85 -5.48
N VAL A 69 -8.96 -4.06 -5.26
CA VAL A 69 -7.57 -4.52 -5.26
C VAL A 69 -7.33 -5.57 -4.18
N ARG A 70 -7.84 -5.36 -2.97
CA ARG A 70 -7.74 -6.34 -1.87
C ARG A 70 -8.47 -7.63 -2.21
N ASP A 71 -9.65 -7.54 -2.80
CA ASP A 71 -10.47 -8.70 -3.16
C ASP A 71 -9.86 -9.50 -4.33
N ALA A 72 -9.17 -8.82 -5.25
CA ALA A 72 -8.43 -9.47 -6.33
C ALA A 72 -7.17 -10.21 -5.83
N GLY A 73 -6.59 -9.79 -4.71
CA GLY A 73 -5.46 -10.45 -4.06
C GLY A 73 -4.11 -10.10 -4.71
N THR A 74 -3.66 -10.91 -5.66
CA THR A 74 -2.36 -10.76 -6.33
C THR A 74 -2.44 -9.82 -7.52
N ALA A 75 -1.32 -9.17 -7.84
CA ALA A 75 -1.17 -8.38 -9.07
C ALA A 75 0.28 -8.34 -9.54
N THR A 76 0.43 -8.04 -10.82
CA THR A 76 1.68 -7.58 -11.43
C THR A 76 1.68 -6.05 -11.48
N MET A 77 2.70 -5.43 -10.89
CA MET A 77 3.00 -4.00 -10.95
C MET A 77 4.35 -3.82 -11.63
N THR A 78 4.33 -3.18 -12.80
CA THR A 78 5.57 -2.85 -13.55
C THR A 78 5.72 -1.35 -13.64
N GLY A 79 6.94 -0.84 -13.70
CA GLY A 79 7.08 0.60 -13.85
C GLY A 79 8.49 1.14 -13.72
N THR A 80 8.56 2.46 -13.70
CA THR A 80 9.80 3.21 -13.53
C THR A 80 9.63 4.37 -12.57
N TYR A 81 10.69 4.63 -11.81
CA TYR A 81 10.89 5.89 -11.10
C TYR A 81 12.13 6.57 -11.64
N THR A 82 12.00 7.79 -12.14
CA THR A 82 13.13 8.62 -12.60
C THR A 82 13.29 9.81 -11.66
N ASN A 83 14.43 9.91 -10.98
CA ASN A 83 14.68 11.02 -10.06
C ASN A 83 14.99 12.34 -10.81
N GLY A 84 15.04 13.45 -10.08
CA GLY A 84 15.35 14.78 -10.63
C GLY A 84 16.75 14.91 -11.26
N ALA A 85 17.65 13.94 -11.02
CA ALA A 85 18.95 13.85 -11.68
C ALA A 85 18.93 12.98 -12.96
N GLY A 86 17.78 12.43 -13.34
CA GLY A 86 17.59 11.59 -14.52
C GLY A 86 18.00 10.12 -14.34
N ARG A 87 18.31 9.68 -13.10
CA ARG A 87 18.61 8.27 -12.82
C ARG A 87 17.31 7.50 -12.67
N THR A 88 17.21 6.36 -13.35
CA THR A 88 15.99 5.55 -13.40
C THR A 88 16.14 4.24 -12.63
N LEU A 89 15.14 3.96 -11.79
CA LEU A 89 14.83 2.66 -11.22
C LEU A 89 13.73 2.04 -12.08
N ALA A 90 13.96 0.85 -12.63
CA ALA A 90 12.91 0.02 -13.20
C ALA A 90 12.47 -1.03 -12.16
N MET A 91 11.18 -1.35 -12.13
CA MET A 91 10.62 -2.32 -11.19
C MET A 91 9.63 -3.26 -11.86
N VAL A 92 9.64 -4.51 -11.42
CA VAL A 92 8.64 -5.53 -11.72
C VAL A 92 8.30 -6.22 -10.41
N VAL A 93 7.05 -6.19 -10.01
CA VAL A 93 6.59 -6.71 -8.72
C VAL A 93 5.36 -7.57 -8.97
N HIS A 94 5.44 -8.84 -8.57
CA HIS A 94 4.33 -9.78 -8.60
C HIS A 94 3.99 -10.12 -7.16
N GLY A 95 2.85 -9.68 -6.65
CA GLY A 95 2.61 -9.79 -5.22
C GLY A 95 1.20 -9.52 -4.75
N SER A 96 0.94 -9.95 -3.52
CA SER A 96 -0.17 -9.58 -2.66
C SER A 96 0.39 -8.93 -1.38
N SER A 97 -0.43 -8.83 -0.32
CA SER A 97 0.05 -8.44 1.01
C SER A 97 0.82 -9.55 1.76
N GLU A 98 0.74 -10.80 1.30
CA GLU A 98 1.29 -11.97 2.02
C GLU A 98 2.50 -12.57 1.31
N GLN A 99 2.56 -12.45 -0.02
CA GLN A 99 3.61 -13.03 -0.84
C GLN A 99 3.97 -12.06 -1.96
N THR A 100 5.27 -11.89 -2.21
CA THR A 100 5.80 -10.98 -3.23
C THR A 100 7.06 -11.56 -3.87
N VAL A 101 7.19 -11.42 -5.17
CA VAL A 101 8.45 -11.53 -5.92
C VAL A 101 8.65 -10.20 -6.65
N ALA A 102 9.75 -9.52 -6.35
CA ALA A 102 10.05 -8.21 -6.89
C ALA A 102 11.47 -8.17 -7.48
N GLU A 103 11.62 -7.44 -8.57
CA GLU A 103 12.90 -7.14 -9.21
C GLU A 103 13.05 -5.63 -9.37
N PHE A 104 14.16 -5.11 -8.87
CA PHE A 104 14.52 -3.69 -8.91
C PHE A 104 15.81 -3.53 -9.70
N THR A 105 15.76 -2.81 -10.82
CA THR A 105 16.90 -2.62 -11.71
C THR A 105 17.33 -1.16 -11.73
N VAL A 106 18.59 -0.91 -11.40
CA VAL A 106 19.22 0.43 -11.45
C VAL A 106 20.54 0.30 -12.19
N ASP A 107 20.76 1.16 -13.19
CA ASP A 107 21.98 1.17 -14.01
C ASP A 107 22.34 -0.22 -14.61
N GLY A 108 21.31 -1.02 -14.93
CA GLY A 108 21.46 -2.38 -15.47
C GLY A 108 21.77 -3.47 -14.44
N ALA A 109 21.82 -3.13 -13.15
CA ALA A 109 22.03 -4.08 -12.06
C ALA A 109 20.70 -4.37 -11.34
N THR A 110 20.31 -5.64 -11.28
CA THR A 110 19.03 -6.10 -10.72
C THR A 110 19.21 -6.72 -9.33
N THR A 111 18.45 -6.22 -8.37
CA THR A 111 18.26 -6.83 -7.05
C THR A 111 16.88 -7.49 -7.02
N SER A 112 16.80 -8.73 -6.56
CA SER A 112 15.52 -9.44 -6.38
C SER A 112 15.16 -9.52 -4.90
N VAL A 113 13.87 -9.34 -4.59
CA VAL A 113 13.30 -9.46 -3.26
C VAL A 113 12.18 -10.49 -3.33
N VAL A 114 12.16 -11.42 -2.39
CA VAL A 114 11.08 -12.41 -2.26
C VAL A 114 10.57 -12.37 -0.83
N MET A 115 9.26 -12.23 -0.68
CA MET A 115 8.55 -12.41 0.58
C MET A 115 7.64 -13.62 0.44
N SER A 116 7.83 -14.62 1.28
CA SER A 116 7.02 -15.84 1.28
C SER A 116 7.00 -16.45 2.66
N GLU A 117 5.83 -16.92 3.10
CA GLU A 117 5.63 -17.59 4.40
C GLU A 117 6.13 -16.75 5.60
N GLY A 118 6.03 -15.42 5.52
CA GLY A 118 6.50 -14.50 6.57
C GLY A 118 8.02 -14.36 6.66
N GLN A 119 8.76 -14.82 5.65
CA GLN A 119 10.21 -14.65 5.54
C GLN A 119 10.56 -13.77 4.34
N ALA A 120 11.59 -12.94 4.50
CA ALA A 120 12.10 -12.07 3.46
C ALA A 120 13.48 -12.54 2.99
N TYR A 121 13.65 -12.59 1.67
CA TYR A 121 14.88 -12.98 1.01
C TYR A 121 15.29 -11.88 0.04
N VAL A 122 16.58 -11.54 0.06
CA VAL A 122 17.16 -10.58 -0.88
C VAL A 122 18.26 -11.27 -1.67
N ARG A 123 18.22 -11.13 -2.99
CA ARG A 123 19.32 -11.46 -3.89
C ARG A 123 19.90 -10.16 -4.43
N PRO A 124 20.94 -9.61 -3.79
CA PRO A 124 21.49 -8.33 -4.19
C PRO A 124 22.19 -8.41 -5.54
N SER A 125 22.13 -7.32 -6.29
CA SER A 125 23.01 -7.13 -7.44
C SER A 125 24.47 -6.98 -7.00
N ALA A 126 25.42 -7.03 -7.94
CA ALA A 126 26.83 -6.78 -7.64
C ALA A 126 27.09 -5.37 -7.05
N THR A 127 26.24 -4.39 -7.34
CA THR A 127 26.36 -3.02 -6.82
C THR A 127 25.60 -2.79 -5.51
N ALA A 128 24.71 -3.72 -5.15
CA ALA A 128 23.92 -3.69 -3.92
C ALA A 128 24.41 -4.68 -2.86
N ALA A 129 25.39 -5.53 -3.20
CA ALA A 129 25.99 -6.48 -2.26
C ALA A 129 26.69 -5.77 -1.09
N ALA A 130 26.62 -6.38 0.08
CA ALA A 130 27.13 -5.83 1.33
C ALA A 130 27.66 -6.95 2.23
N GLU A 131 28.24 -6.61 3.38
CA GLU A 131 28.67 -7.60 4.37
C GLU A 131 27.46 -8.46 4.81
N GLY A 132 27.55 -9.78 4.63
CA GLY A 132 26.46 -10.72 4.92
C GLY A 132 25.43 -10.90 3.80
N LEU A 133 25.58 -10.18 2.67
CA LEU A 133 24.68 -10.24 1.51
C LEU A 133 25.50 -10.38 0.22
N ASP A 134 25.77 -11.64 -0.16
CA ASP A 134 26.55 -11.97 -1.34
C ASP A 134 25.78 -11.72 -2.65
N ALA A 135 26.45 -11.11 -3.63
CA ALA A 135 25.86 -10.82 -4.93
C ALA A 135 25.33 -12.09 -5.62
N GLY A 136 24.08 -12.02 -6.10
CA GLY A 136 23.45 -13.11 -6.87
C GLY A 136 23.01 -14.32 -6.05
N VAL A 137 23.14 -14.28 -4.71
CA VAL A 137 22.68 -15.34 -3.81
C VAL A 137 21.51 -14.84 -2.97
N TYR A 138 20.42 -15.61 -2.90
CA TYR A 138 19.33 -15.29 -1.97
C TYR A 138 19.82 -15.47 -0.54
N SER A 139 19.69 -14.42 0.26
CA SER A 139 20.00 -14.42 1.68
C SER A 139 18.75 -14.04 2.46
N CYS A 140 18.44 -14.78 3.52
CA CYS A 140 17.33 -14.44 4.42
C CYS A 140 17.68 -13.19 5.22
N VAL A 141 16.75 -12.23 5.29
CA VAL A 141 16.92 -10.97 6.01
C VAL A 141 15.75 -10.72 6.95
N SER A 142 15.98 -9.96 8.02
CA SER A 142 14.89 -9.50 8.88
C SER A 142 14.03 -8.45 8.17
N GLU A 143 12.78 -8.30 8.57
CA GLU A 143 11.87 -7.29 8.01
C GLU A 143 12.39 -5.85 8.19
N ASP A 144 13.17 -5.59 9.24
CA ASP A 144 13.80 -4.29 9.54
C ASP A 144 15.15 -4.09 8.84
N ASP A 145 15.62 -5.04 8.02
CA ASP A 145 16.91 -4.93 7.35
C ASP A 145 16.89 -3.77 6.32
N ALA A 146 17.97 -2.99 6.27
CA ALA A 146 18.09 -1.87 5.34
C ALA A 146 17.99 -2.32 3.86
N ALA A 147 18.45 -3.53 3.55
CA ALA A 147 18.37 -4.10 2.22
C ALA A 147 16.92 -4.32 1.75
N LEU A 148 15.99 -4.57 2.69
CA LEU A 148 14.57 -4.76 2.42
C LEU A 148 13.78 -3.45 2.55
N THR A 149 13.95 -2.73 3.66
CA THR A 149 13.13 -1.56 4.02
C THR A 149 13.18 -0.43 2.99
N GLN A 150 14.29 -0.29 2.26
CA GLN A 150 14.44 0.66 1.16
C GLN A 150 13.41 0.45 0.02
N TRP A 151 12.83 -0.75 -0.10
CA TRP A 151 11.84 -1.10 -1.13
C TRP A 151 10.41 -1.21 -0.60
N SER A 152 10.21 -1.07 0.71
CA SER A 152 8.96 -1.43 1.40
C SER A 152 7.68 -0.85 0.77
N SER A 153 7.70 0.42 0.35
CA SER A 153 6.54 1.07 -0.28
C SER A 153 6.21 0.56 -1.69
N LEU A 154 7.11 -0.20 -2.32
CA LEU A 154 6.98 -0.74 -3.67
C LEU A 154 6.79 -2.27 -3.69
N LEU A 155 6.92 -2.96 -2.57
CA LEU A 155 6.84 -4.43 -2.52
C LEU A 155 5.41 -4.97 -2.64
N HIS A 156 4.39 -4.14 -2.37
CA HIS A 156 3.01 -4.60 -2.33
C HIS A 156 2.12 -3.66 -3.15
N PRO A 157 1.53 -4.10 -4.29
CA PRO A 157 0.71 -3.25 -5.14
C PRO A 157 -0.40 -2.50 -4.39
N LEU A 158 -1.10 -3.17 -3.46
CA LEU A 158 -2.14 -2.54 -2.63
C LEU A 158 -1.58 -1.42 -1.73
N GLN A 159 -0.42 -1.63 -1.11
CA GLN A 159 0.21 -0.63 -0.25
C GLN A 159 0.69 0.55 -1.09
N THR A 160 1.36 0.29 -2.22
CA THR A 160 1.78 1.31 -3.19
C THR A 160 0.58 2.18 -3.59
N LEU A 161 -0.53 1.56 -3.99
CA LEU A 161 -1.74 2.29 -4.36
C LEU A 161 -2.31 3.08 -3.19
N ALA A 162 -2.37 2.51 -1.99
CA ALA A 162 -2.87 3.21 -0.81
C ALA A 162 -2.03 4.46 -0.49
N GLU A 163 -0.71 4.35 -0.56
CA GLU A 163 0.23 5.43 -0.27
C GLU A 163 0.16 6.54 -1.34
N TYR A 164 0.34 6.17 -2.61
CA TYR A 164 0.45 7.14 -3.71
C TYR A 164 -0.88 7.72 -4.20
N THR A 165 -2.01 7.32 -3.61
CA THR A 165 -3.34 7.90 -3.93
C THR A 165 -3.99 8.61 -2.76
N GLY A 166 -3.31 8.73 -1.61
CA GLY A 166 -3.89 9.31 -0.39
C GLY A 166 -4.41 10.75 -0.54
N ASP A 167 -3.91 11.48 -1.55
CA ASP A 167 -4.24 12.86 -1.92
C ASP A 167 -5.15 12.95 -3.17
N ALA A 168 -5.86 11.87 -3.53
CA ALA A 168 -6.88 11.89 -4.55
C ALA A 168 -7.95 12.96 -4.25
N SER A 169 -8.19 13.85 -5.22
CA SER A 169 -9.01 15.05 -5.00
C SER A 169 -10.22 15.13 -5.92
N THR A 170 -10.13 14.60 -7.14
CA THR A 170 -11.24 14.60 -8.09
C THR A 170 -11.18 13.39 -9.00
N LEU A 171 -12.32 13.05 -9.62
CA LEU A 171 -12.37 12.17 -10.77
C LEU A 171 -12.33 13.01 -12.05
N GLY A 172 -11.67 12.48 -13.08
CA GLY A 172 -11.77 12.96 -14.45
C GLY A 172 -13.05 12.50 -15.13
N ALA A 173 -13.26 12.97 -16.36
CA ALA A 173 -14.30 12.40 -17.20
C ALA A 173 -13.94 10.96 -17.61
N PRO A 174 -14.90 10.02 -17.63
CA PRO A 174 -14.65 8.66 -18.08
C PRO A 174 -14.30 8.63 -19.58
N ARG A 175 -13.38 7.73 -19.93
CA ARG A 175 -12.86 7.50 -21.28
C ARG A 175 -12.23 6.12 -21.35
N ASP A 176 -12.45 5.40 -22.45
CA ASP A 176 -11.75 4.14 -22.66
C ASP A 176 -12.53 2.91 -22.20
N ASP A 177 -13.44 3.03 -21.22
CA ASP A 177 -13.73 2.01 -20.16
C ASP A 177 -13.02 2.26 -18.82
N ALA A 178 -12.47 3.46 -18.64
CA ALA A 178 -11.77 3.86 -17.44
C ALA A 178 -12.12 5.27 -16.99
N VAL A 179 -11.75 5.60 -15.77
CA VAL A 179 -11.80 6.95 -15.21
C VAL A 179 -10.48 7.25 -14.51
N ASP A 180 -10.05 8.50 -14.57
CA ASP A 180 -8.85 8.94 -13.88
C ASP A 180 -9.21 9.47 -12.50
N LEU A 181 -8.58 8.93 -11.47
CA LEU A 181 -8.51 9.54 -10.16
C LEU A 181 -7.34 10.52 -10.15
N VAL A 182 -7.65 11.81 -10.13
CA VAL A 182 -6.66 12.88 -10.19
C VAL A 182 -6.14 13.17 -8.79
N MET A 183 -4.82 13.18 -8.66
CA MET A 183 -4.10 13.44 -7.43
C MET A 183 -3.29 14.72 -7.56
N GLY A 184 -3.22 15.46 -6.46
CA GLY A 184 -2.34 16.60 -6.39
C GLY A 184 -2.46 17.35 -5.08
N ALA A 185 -1.34 17.40 -4.37
CA ALA A 185 -1.12 18.25 -3.22
C ALA A 185 0.36 18.67 -3.23
N ASP A 186 0.64 19.86 -2.68
CA ASP A 186 2.01 20.31 -2.38
C ASP A 186 3.01 20.24 -3.56
N GLY A 187 2.54 20.57 -4.77
CA GLY A 187 3.37 20.58 -5.98
C GLY A 187 3.56 19.21 -6.63
N THR A 188 2.92 18.16 -6.10
CA THR A 188 2.81 16.86 -6.77
C THR A 188 1.61 16.86 -7.71
N LEU A 189 1.76 16.24 -8.87
CA LEU A 189 0.68 16.00 -9.83
C LEU A 189 0.64 14.53 -10.19
N GLY A 190 -0.56 13.97 -10.34
CA GLY A 190 -0.70 12.60 -10.79
C GLY A 190 -2.09 12.21 -11.22
N ALA A 191 -2.18 11.05 -11.86
CA ALA A 191 -3.42 10.40 -12.22
C ALA A 191 -3.29 8.88 -12.04
N LEU A 192 -4.32 8.26 -11.45
CA LEU A 192 -4.49 6.83 -11.42
C LEU A 192 -5.65 6.50 -12.35
N ARG A 193 -5.41 5.75 -13.42
CA ARG A 193 -6.45 5.26 -14.32
C ARG A 193 -7.05 3.98 -13.74
N VAL A 194 -8.36 3.93 -13.59
CA VAL A 194 -9.11 2.82 -12.97
C VAL A 194 -10.21 2.33 -13.91
N GLN A 195 -10.36 1.01 -14.01
CA GLN A 195 -11.42 0.37 -14.81
C GLN A 195 -12.82 0.79 -14.32
N THR A 196 -13.69 1.14 -15.25
CA THR A 196 -15.13 1.38 -14.99
C THR A 196 -15.98 0.17 -15.34
N GLN A 197 -15.40 -0.87 -15.94
CA GLN A 197 -16.08 -2.13 -16.24
C GLN A 197 -15.54 -3.25 -15.36
N GLY A 198 -16.45 -4.10 -14.85
CA GLY A 198 -16.10 -5.13 -13.88
C GLY A 198 -15.53 -4.55 -12.58
N PRO A 199 -14.65 -5.28 -11.86
CA PRO A 199 -14.03 -4.76 -10.64
C PRO A 199 -13.27 -3.44 -10.89
N ALA A 200 -13.34 -2.49 -9.95
CA ALA A 200 -12.70 -1.18 -10.03
C ALA A 200 -11.17 -1.25 -9.84
N LEU A 201 -10.48 -1.98 -10.71
CA LEU A 201 -9.06 -2.27 -10.61
C LEU A 201 -8.24 -1.20 -11.34
N PRO A 202 -7.07 -0.81 -10.78
CA PRO A 202 -6.20 0.14 -11.44
C PRO A 202 -5.55 -0.45 -12.68
N ILE A 203 -5.32 0.43 -13.65
CA ILE A 203 -4.64 0.14 -14.92
C ILE A 203 -3.25 0.76 -14.86
N SER A 204 -3.15 2.04 -14.53
CA SER A 204 -1.88 2.76 -14.50
C SER A 204 -1.87 3.89 -13.48
N LEU A 205 -0.71 4.18 -12.92
CA LEU A 205 -0.44 5.29 -12.01
C LEU A 205 0.70 6.14 -12.56
N THR A 206 0.47 7.44 -12.70
CA THR A 206 1.54 8.41 -12.94
C THR A 206 1.57 9.43 -11.81
N ARG A 207 2.77 9.70 -11.27
CA ARG A 207 3.04 10.77 -10.30
C ARG A 207 4.28 11.53 -10.73
N ALA A 208 4.29 12.84 -10.54
CA ALA A 208 5.46 13.67 -10.75
C ALA A 208 5.52 14.80 -9.72
N ASP A 209 6.71 15.08 -9.22
CA ASP A 209 7.03 16.20 -8.33
C ASP A 209 8.46 16.71 -8.61
N ALA A 210 9.02 17.50 -7.69
CA ALA A 210 10.40 18.00 -7.81
C ALA A 210 11.47 16.91 -7.58
N ALA A 211 11.13 15.81 -6.89
CA ALA A 211 12.03 14.70 -6.62
C ALA A 211 12.13 13.74 -7.81
N GLY A 212 11.06 13.60 -8.61
CA GLY A 212 11.07 12.79 -9.82
C GLY A 212 9.70 12.47 -10.40
N THR A 213 9.69 11.47 -11.29
CA THR A 213 8.49 10.95 -11.94
C THR A 213 8.39 9.44 -11.71
N LEU A 214 7.23 8.98 -11.23
CA LEU A 214 6.84 7.59 -11.08
C LEU A 214 5.78 7.25 -12.15
N GLN A 215 5.98 6.14 -12.84
CA GLN A 215 5.02 5.58 -13.81
C GLN A 215 4.89 4.09 -13.53
N LEU A 216 3.68 3.63 -13.21
CA LEU A 216 3.37 2.23 -12.93
C LEU A 216 2.20 1.77 -13.80
N GLU A 217 2.24 0.50 -14.19
CA GLU A 217 1.18 -0.23 -14.88
C GLU A 217 0.83 -1.48 -14.06
N PHE A 218 -0.45 -1.81 -14.00
CA PHE A 218 -0.98 -2.91 -13.21
C PHE A 218 -1.72 -3.92 -14.09
N SER A 219 -1.46 -5.21 -13.87
CA SER A 219 -2.07 -6.30 -14.64
C SER A 219 -2.03 -7.62 -13.85
N GLY A 220 -2.52 -8.71 -14.45
CA GLY A 220 -2.43 -10.05 -13.85
C GLY A 220 -3.11 -10.18 -12.49
N TRP A 221 -4.27 -9.51 -12.34
CA TRP A 221 -5.03 -9.51 -11.10
C TRP A 221 -5.56 -10.92 -10.79
N GLY A 222 -5.20 -11.46 -9.63
CA GLY A 222 -5.58 -12.80 -9.18
C GLY A 222 -4.72 -13.95 -9.73
N ASP A 223 -3.66 -13.65 -10.48
CA ASP A 223 -2.74 -14.67 -10.99
C ASP A 223 -1.89 -15.26 -9.86
N GLU A 224 -1.53 -16.54 -9.97
CA GLU A 224 -0.63 -17.20 -9.01
C GLU A 224 0.79 -16.62 -9.09
N ILE A 225 1.48 -16.55 -7.95
CA ILE A 225 2.86 -16.08 -7.85
C ILE A 225 3.80 -17.27 -7.99
N ASP A 226 4.68 -17.22 -8.99
CA ASP A 226 5.79 -18.18 -9.13
C ASP A 226 6.96 -17.75 -8.23
N VAL A 227 7.14 -18.47 -7.12
CA VAL A 227 8.23 -18.21 -6.18
C VAL A 227 9.48 -18.93 -6.65
N PRO A 228 10.61 -18.22 -6.88
CA PRO A 228 11.83 -18.85 -7.33
C PRO A 228 12.40 -19.80 -6.27
N ASP A 229 13.22 -20.76 -6.70
CA ASP A 229 14.02 -21.57 -5.78
C ASP A 229 14.97 -20.66 -4.99
N LEU A 230 14.74 -20.57 -3.68
CA LEU A 230 15.51 -19.76 -2.75
C LEU A 230 16.80 -20.47 -2.29
N GLY A 231 17.06 -21.68 -2.79
CA GLY A 231 18.07 -22.58 -2.24
C GLY A 231 17.58 -23.23 -0.95
N SER A 232 18.40 -24.09 -0.32
CA SER A 232 18.08 -24.63 1.01
C SER A 232 18.17 -23.50 2.04
N PRO A 233 17.06 -22.95 2.53
CA PRO A 233 17.13 -21.87 3.49
C PRO A 233 17.51 -22.52 4.82
N ALA A 234 18.74 -22.29 5.29
CA ALA A 234 18.90 -22.15 6.74
C ALA A 234 18.07 -20.91 7.07
N GLY A 235 16.87 -21.12 7.61
CA GLY A 235 15.94 -20.02 7.86
C GLY A 235 16.62 -18.86 8.58
N CYS A 236 16.03 -17.67 8.46
CA CYS A 236 16.10 -16.74 9.57
C CYS A 236 15.59 -17.47 10.84
#